data_AF-A0A927BS27-F1
#
_entry.id   AF-A0A927BS27-F1
#
_cell.length_a   1.000
_cell.length_b   1.000
_cell.length_c   1.000
_cell.angle_alpha   90.00
_cell.angle_beta   90.00
_cell.angle_gamma   90.00
#
_symmetry.space_group_name_H-M   'P 1'
#
loop_
_entity.id
_entity.type
_entity.pdbx_description
1 polymer ?
#
loop_
_entity_poly.entity_id
_entity_poly.type
_entity_poly.pdbx_seq_one_letter_code
_entity_poly.pdbx_strand_id
1 'polypeptide(L)'
;MTEQWGFFERKTKDEQMRILVDSSWETRSPSESYTELLSVTINLLHMTSVHPARRELVHMLERIERRLEQSIAAGGHAVYVGRINTPRRLELYYYADAERFDREVLRRLEQELKPYRILTYSRPDPQWERYSFMLPSELEKALIHNAQMVYALIHRGDHIDRPRNVYHWLMFKRPDDCSAMKETAEQLGYRIEDARTPPVDRPEFPYALVISRWDNVRLETVNAQVRELLPLADELGGTYDGWGSMMRQSFLRKGYLGIQRMLRSVGLVRRRETNREM
;
A
#
# COMPACT_ATOMS: atom_id res chain seq x y z
N MET A 1 -15.64 -6.97 13.80
CA MET A 1 -14.78 -5.83 13.39
C MET A 1 -14.13 -6.22 12.08
N THR A 2 -14.11 -5.35 11.08
CA THR A 2 -13.56 -5.69 9.76
C THR A 2 -12.11 -5.23 9.72
N GLU A 3 -11.19 -6.18 9.77
CA GLU A 3 -9.75 -5.94 9.61
C GLU A 3 -9.45 -5.40 8.21
N GLN A 4 -8.52 -4.44 8.11
CA GLN A 4 -8.10 -3.85 6.85
C GLN A 4 -6.59 -4.03 6.66
N TRP A 5 -6.21 -5.21 6.21
CA TRP A 5 -4.81 -5.57 6.01
C TRP A 5 -4.20 -4.87 4.78
N GLY A 6 -3.15 -4.09 5.01
CA GLY A 6 -2.27 -3.52 3.99
C GLY A 6 -0.94 -4.26 3.93
N PHE A 7 -0.48 -4.61 2.72
CA PHE A 7 0.84 -5.22 2.49
C PHE A 7 1.66 -4.37 1.53
N PHE A 8 2.89 -4.03 1.92
CA PHE A 8 3.80 -3.24 1.09
C PHE A 8 5.27 -3.52 1.39
N GLU A 9 6.15 -3.06 0.50
CA GLU A 9 7.59 -3.16 0.69
C GLU A 9 8.20 -1.80 0.96
N ARG A 10 9.02 -1.71 2.01
CA ARG A 10 9.83 -0.55 2.37
C ARG A 10 11.30 -0.86 2.13
N LYS A 11 12.02 0.04 1.46
CA LYS A 11 13.47 -0.06 1.29
C LYS A 11 14.13 1.07 2.06
N THR A 12 14.95 0.73 3.04
CA THR A 12 15.84 1.66 3.73
C THR A 12 17.24 1.55 3.12
N LYS A 13 18.19 2.38 3.59
CA LYS A 13 19.61 2.25 3.19
C LYS A 13 20.20 0.88 3.57
N ASP A 14 19.68 0.29 4.64
CA ASP A 14 20.27 -0.87 5.30
C ASP A 14 19.55 -2.19 4.98
N GLU A 15 18.22 -2.16 4.76
CA GLU A 15 17.44 -3.37 4.51
C GLU A 15 16.15 -3.16 3.70
N GLN A 16 15.69 -4.25 3.09
CA GLN A 16 14.36 -4.34 2.49
C GLN A 16 13.41 -5.05 3.47
N MET A 17 12.32 -4.36 3.78
CA MET A 17 11.28 -4.80 4.69
C MET A 17 10.00 -5.07 3.90
N ARG A 18 9.31 -6.16 4.23
CA ARG A 18 7.94 -6.43 3.79
C ARG A 18 7.04 -6.26 5.00
N ILE A 19 6.15 -5.28 4.94
CA ILE A 19 5.31 -4.89 6.07
C ILE A 19 3.89 -5.32 5.76
N LEU A 20 3.28 -6.02 6.71
CA LEU A 20 1.84 -6.30 6.74
C LEU A 20 1.30 -5.59 7.98
N VAL A 21 0.33 -4.70 7.81
CA VAL A 21 -0.22 -3.89 8.91
C VAL A 21 -1.75 -3.83 8.78
N ASP A 22 -2.45 -3.87 9.90
CA ASP A 22 -3.90 -3.63 9.93
C ASP A 22 -4.17 -2.13 10.00
N SER A 23 -4.54 -1.53 8.87
CA SER A 23 -4.89 -0.11 8.77
C SER A 23 -6.21 0.24 9.48
N SER A 24 -6.99 -0.75 9.95
CA SER A 24 -8.25 -0.48 10.64
C SER A 24 -8.06 0.31 11.95
N TRP A 25 -6.84 0.33 12.49
CA TRP A 25 -6.48 1.08 13.69
C TRP A 25 -6.06 2.52 13.43
N GLU A 26 -5.90 2.95 12.17
CA GLU A 26 -5.46 4.32 11.84
C GLU A 26 -6.40 5.41 12.41
N THR A 27 -7.71 5.16 12.44
CA THR A 27 -8.72 6.08 13.00
C THR A 27 -8.92 5.94 14.52
N ARG A 28 -8.28 4.95 15.15
CA ARG A 28 -8.49 4.56 16.55
C ARG A 28 -7.20 4.58 17.38
N SER A 29 -6.09 4.90 16.73
CA SER A 29 -4.76 5.05 17.32
C SER A 29 -4.52 6.54 17.60
N PRO A 30 -3.94 6.90 18.76
CA PRO A 30 -3.59 6.01 19.88
C PRO A 30 -4.82 5.59 20.69
N SER A 31 -4.78 4.39 21.27
CA SER A 31 -5.84 3.90 22.17
C SER A 31 -5.41 4.01 23.64
N GLU A 32 -6.30 4.55 24.48
CA GLU A 32 -6.05 4.65 25.93
C GLU A 32 -5.92 3.29 26.63
N SER A 33 -6.57 2.25 26.10
CA SER A 33 -6.53 0.90 26.70
C SER A 33 -5.28 0.13 26.31
N TYR A 34 -4.74 0.34 25.11
CA TYR A 34 -3.64 -0.46 24.56
C TYR A 34 -2.36 0.37 24.50
N THR A 35 -1.68 0.50 25.64
CA THR A 35 -0.52 1.39 25.79
C THR A 35 0.82 0.67 25.77
N GLU A 36 0.82 -0.65 25.70
CA GLU A 36 2.03 -1.44 25.71
C GLU A 36 2.29 -2.14 24.38
N LEU A 37 3.48 -1.93 23.84
CA LEU A 37 3.97 -2.62 22.66
C LEU A 37 4.60 -3.95 23.06
N LEU A 38 4.12 -5.03 22.45
CA LEU A 38 4.74 -6.34 22.49
C LEU A 38 5.27 -6.69 21.11
N SER A 39 6.50 -7.18 21.06
CA SER A 39 7.13 -7.65 19.83
C SER A 39 7.72 -9.04 20.02
N VAL A 40 7.52 -9.88 19.01
CA VAL A 40 8.11 -11.21 18.95
C VAL A 40 8.94 -11.30 17.69
N THR A 41 10.24 -11.53 17.87
CA THR A 41 11.23 -11.57 16.79
C THR A 41 11.75 -12.99 16.60
N ILE A 42 11.58 -13.51 15.39
CA ILE A 42 12.03 -14.84 14.96
C ILE A 42 13.24 -14.65 14.04
N ASN A 43 14.37 -15.27 14.38
CA ASN A 43 15.60 -15.20 13.58
C ASN A 43 15.59 -16.23 12.44
N LEU A 44 15.41 -15.76 11.21
CA LEU A 44 15.29 -16.61 10.02
C LEU A 44 16.63 -17.19 9.55
N LEU A 45 17.76 -16.51 9.83
CA LEU A 45 19.09 -17.01 9.47
C LEU A 45 19.41 -18.31 10.21
N HIS A 46 19.06 -18.37 11.48
CA HIS A 46 19.23 -19.60 12.26
C HIS A 46 18.33 -20.71 11.71
N MET A 47 17.06 -20.43 11.46
CA MET A 47 16.10 -21.45 10.99
C MET A 47 16.52 -22.05 9.65
N THR A 48 16.96 -21.22 8.70
CA THR A 48 17.43 -21.70 7.38
C THR A 48 18.70 -22.55 7.45
N SER A 49 19.58 -22.30 8.43
CA SER A 49 20.76 -23.15 8.66
C SER A 49 20.43 -24.53 9.27
N VAL A 50 19.36 -24.62 10.04
CA VAL A 50 18.93 -25.87 10.71
C VAL A 50 18.00 -26.70 9.82
N HIS A 51 17.18 -26.06 8.98
CA HIS A 51 16.21 -26.72 8.10
C HIS A 51 16.53 -26.45 6.63
N PRO A 52 17.17 -27.41 5.93
CA PRO A 52 17.57 -27.23 4.54
C PRO A 52 16.37 -27.27 3.57
N ALA A 53 15.27 -27.92 3.96
CA ALA A 53 14.08 -28.03 3.12
C ALA A 53 13.09 -26.88 3.38
N ARG A 54 12.74 -26.13 2.33
CA ARG A 54 11.77 -25.01 2.37
C ARG A 54 10.42 -25.40 3.01
N ARG A 55 9.95 -26.64 2.82
CA ARG A 55 8.66 -27.10 3.38
C ARG A 55 8.70 -27.22 4.90
N GLU A 56 9.80 -27.74 5.45
CA GLU A 56 9.98 -27.88 6.90
C GLU A 56 10.03 -26.51 7.59
N LEU A 57 10.71 -25.54 6.98
CA LEU A 57 10.73 -24.15 7.44
C LEU A 57 9.32 -23.55 7.52
N VAL A 58 8.51 -23.77 6.48
CA VAL A 58 7.12 -23.26 6.45
C VAL A 58 6.30 -23.89 7.57
N HIS A 59 6.32 -25.22 7.72
CA HIS A 59 5.58 -25.89 8.78
C HIS A 59 6.02 -25.49 10.19
N MET A 60 7.32 -25.24 10.38
CA MET A 60 7.84 -24.70 11.63
C MET A 60 7.30 -23.30 11.93
N LEU A 61 7.34 -22.40 10.95
CA LEU A 61 6.82 -21.04 11.09
C LEU A 61 5.32 -21.06 11.40
N GLU A 62 4.53 -21.89 10.69
CA GLU A 62 3.10 -22.09 10.97
C GLU A 62 2.85 -22.59 12.41
N ARG A 63 3.71 -23.49 12.91
CA ARG A 63 3.60 -23.98 14.29
C ARG A 63 3.90 -22.89 15.30
N ILE A 64 4.93 -22.08 15.05
CA ILE A 64 5.31 -20.94 15.90
C ILE A 64 4.19 -19.89 15.90
N GLU A 65 3.65 -19.54 14.73
CA GLU A 65 2.57 -18.55 14.56
C GLU A 65 1.30 -19.00 15.31
N ARG A 66 0.84 -20.24 15.10
CA ARG A 66 -0.30 -20.78 15.86
C ARG A 66 -0.07 -20.76 17.37
N ARG A 67 1.15 -21.05 17.82
CA ARG A 67 1.45 -21.06 19.25
C ARG A 67 1.46 -19.65 19.83
N LEU A 68 2.02 -18.69 19.10
CA LEU A 68 1.99 -17.27 19.44
C LEU A 68 0.56 -16.76 19.57
N GLU A 69 -0.29 -17.02 18.57
CA GLU A 69 -1.70 -16.63 18.59
C GLU A 69 -2.42 -17.20 19.82
N GLN A 70 -2.26 -18.50 20.11
CA GLN A 70 -2.88 -19.14 21.27
C GLN A 70 -2.40 -18.54 22.59
N SER A 71 -1.09 -18.31 22.72
CA SER A 71 -0.51 -17.75 23.93
C SER A 71 -0.99 -16.31 24.15
N ILE A 72 -0.89 -15.45 23.14
CA ILE A 72 -1.32 -14.04 23.25
C ILE A 72 -2.84 -13.96 23.50
N ALA A 73 -3.64 -14.82 22.84
CA ALA A 73 -5.08 -14.90 23.12
C ALA A 73 -5.39 -15.33 24.56
N ALA A 74 -4.60 -16.27 25.12
CA ALA A 74 -4.73 -16.68 26.52
C ALA A 74 -4.33 -15.58 27.51
N GLY A 75 -3.45 -14.66 27.11
CA GLY A 75 -3.09 -13.48 27.90
C GLY A 75 -4.21 -12.45 27.99
N GLY A 76 -5.15 -12.49 27.04
CA GLY A 76 -6.27 -11.55 26.95
C GLY A 76 -5.82 -10.13 26.61
N HIS A 77 -6.76 -9.27 26.18
CA HIS A 77 -6.51 -7.82 26.04
C HIS A 77 -5.26 -7.43 25.23
N ALA A 78 -4.96 -8.17 24.17
CA ALA A 78 -3.92 -7.84 23.20
C ALA A 78 -4.47 -7.91 21.78
N VAL A 79 -3.98 -7.01 20.93
CA VAL A 79 -4.38 -6.88 19.53
C VAL A 79 -3.15 -7.05 18.66
N TYR A 80 -3.26 -7.92 17.66
CA TYR A 80 -2.25 -8.04 16.62
C TYR A 80 -2.39 -6.90 15.61
N VAL A 81 -1.34 -6.09 15.43
CA VAL A 81 -1.37 -4.93 14.53
C VAL A 81 -0.61 -5.15 13.23
N GLY A 82 0.26 -6.18 13.17
CA GLY A 82 0.97 -6.54 11.96
C GLY A 82 2.34 -7.16 12.17
N ARG A 83 3.10 -7.28 11.07
CA ARG A 83 4.44 -7.85 11.03
C ARG A 83 5.38 -7.13 10.07
N ILE A 84 6.67 -7.21 10.38
CA ILE A 84 7.76 -6.78 9.51
C ILE A 84 8.62 -8.01 9.20
N ASN A 85 8.75 -8.32 7.91
CA ASN A 85 9.56 -9.42 7.42
C ASN A 85 10.78 -8.84 6.71
N THR A 86 11.97 -9.21 7.16
CA THR A 86 13.24 -8.96 6.46
C THR A 86 13.88 -10.29 6.06
N PRO A 87 14.94 -10.29 5.24
CA PRO A 87 15.66 -11.53 4.94
C PRO A 87 16.24 -12.23 6.17
N ARG A 88 16.44 -11.49 7.29
CA ARG A 88 17.11 -12.00 8.49
C ARG A 88 16.15 -12.32 9.64
N ARG A 89 15.00 -11.64 9.70
CA ARG A 89 14.08 -11.74 10.84
C ARG A 89 12.62 -11.54 10.43
N LEU A 90 11.74 -12.17 11.20
CA LEU A 90 10.30 -11.97 11.18
C LEU A 90 9.91 -11.37 12.53
N GLU A 91 9.37 -10.16 12.51
CA GLU A 91 8.93 -9.42 13.70
C GLU A 91 7.41 -9.33 13.69
N LEU A 92 6.77 -9.82 14.74
CA LEU A 92 5.32 -9.73 14.96
C LEU A 92 5.06 -8.67 16.02
N TYR A 93 4.08 -7.81 15.79
CA TYR A 93 3.77 -6.67 16.65
C TYR A 93 2.34 -6.76 17.18
N TYR A 94 2.22 -6.59 18.49
CA TYR A 94 0.96 -6.57 19.22
C TYR A 94 0.91 -5.36 20.14
N TYR A 95 -0.27 -4.82 20.36
CA TYR A 95 -0.53 -3.83 21.41
C TYR A 95 -1.40 -4.46 22.48
N ALA A 96 -0.97 -4.35 23.73
CA ALA A 96 -1.63 -4.94 24.88
C ALA A 96 -2.04 -3.89 25.90
N ASP A 97 -3.07 -4.24 26.69
CA ASP A 97 -3.47 -3.47 27.86
C ASP A 97 -2.47 -3.71 28.99
N ALA A 98 -1.78 -2.66 29.41
CA ALA A 98 -0.67 -2.74 30.36
C ALA A 98 -1.08 -3.28 31.74
N GLU A 99 -2.36 -3.11 32.12
CA GLU A 99 -2.90 -3.55 33.42
C GLU A 99 -3.55 -4.92 33.35
N ARG A 100 -4.18 -5.25 32.21
CA ARG A 100 -5.00 -6.46 32.06
C ARG A 100 -4.29 -7.62 31.37
N PHE A 101 -3.20 -7.37 30.66
CA PHE A 101 -2.46 -8.41 29.94
C PHE A 101 -1.62 -9.28 30.89
N ASP A 102 -1.80 -10.60 30.85
CA ASP A 102 -0.96 -11.54 31.60
C ASP A 102 0.45 -11.65 30.99
N ARG A 103 1.40 -10.93 31.58
CA ARG A 103 2.82 -10.92 31.17
C ARG A 103 3.51 -12.27 31.31
N GLU A 104 3.02 -13.17 32.17
CA GLU A 104 3.61 -14.52 32.32
C GLU A 104 3.44 -15.35 31.05
N VAL A 105 2.49 -15.00 30.18
CA VAL A 105 2.35 -15.59 28.84
C VAL A 105 3.63 -15.40 28.03
N LEU A 106 4.23 -14.21 28.03
CA LEU A 106 5.43 -13.94 27.23
C LEU A 106 6.62 -14.73 27.73
N ARG A 107 6.79 -14.83 29.06
CA ARG A 107 7.87 -15.64 29.66
C ARG A 107 7.71 -17.13 29.35
N ARG A 108 6.49 -17.66 29.45
CA ARG A 108 6.20 -19.06 29.07
C ARG A 108 6.50 -19.31 27.59
N LEU A 109 6.11 -18.37 26.74
CA LEU A 109 6.35 -18.45 25.31
C LEU A 109 7.84 -18.42 24.97
N GLU A 110 8.62 -17.55 25.61
CA GLU A 110 10.08 -17.49 25.45
C GLU A 110 10.76 -18.80 25.87
N GLN A 111 10.31 -19.41 26.98
CA GLN A 111 10.83 -20.70 27.43
C GLN A 111 10.48 -21.85 26.47
N GLU A 112 9.23 -21.92 26.02
CA GLU A 112 8.75 -22.96 25.12
C GLU A 112 9.42 -22.88 23.74
N LEU A 113 9.62 -21.65 23.24
CA LEU A 113 10.17 -21.40 21.92
C LEU A 113 11.68 -21.11 21.93
N LYS A 114 12.34 -21.31 23.07
CA LYS A 114 13.80 -21.18 23.24
C LYS A 114 14.62 -21.93 22.16
N PRO A 115 14.25 -23.17 21.73
CA PRO A 115 14.98 -23.86 20.65
C PRO A 115 15.00 -23.10 19.32
N TYR A 116 13.99 -22.25 19.08
CA TYR A 116 13.85 -21.47 17.85
C TYR A 116 14.54 -20.10 17.94
N ARG A 117 15.20 -19.78 19.07
CA ARG A 117 15.88 -18.49 19.32
C ARG A 117 14.98 -17.29 19.06
N ILE A 118 13.73 -17.40 19.49
CA ILE A 118 12.78 -16.29 19.47
C ILE A 118 13.14 -15.31 20.58
N LEU A 119 13.04 -14.02 20.28
CA LEU A 119 13.20 -12.94 21.24
C LEU A 119 11.85 -12.26 21.45
N THR A 120 11.44 -12.13 22.70
CA THR A 120 10.26 -11.34 23.08
C THR A 120 10.71 -10.01 23.66
N TYR A 121 10.06 -8.93 23.24
CA TYR A 121 10.32 -7.58 23.71
C TYR A 121 9.01 -6.91 24.10
N SER A 122 8.99 -6.23 25.24
CA SER A 122 7.85 -5.44 25.69
C SER A 122 8.31 -4.06 26.14
N ARG A 123 7.63 -3.01 25.71
CA ARG A 123 7.86 -1.64 26.19
C ARG A 123 6.57 -0.82 26.20
N PRO A 124 6.46 0.21 27.07
CA PRO A 124 5.42 1.23 26.91
C PRO A 124 5.54 1.93 25.55
N ASP A 125 4.41 2.09 24.86
CA ASP A 125 4.27 2.84 23.61
C ASP A 125 2.86 3.46 23.51
N PRO A 126 2.46 4.32 24.47
CA PRO A 126 1.10 4.87 24.53
C PRO A 126 0.75 5.74 23.31
N GLN A 127 1.75 6.27 22.60
CA GLN A 127 1.57 7.08 21.40
C GLN A 127 1.53 6.25 20.11
N TRP A 128 1.64 4.92 20.20
CA TRP A 128 1.59 4.02 19.05
C TRP A 128 2.65 4.38 17.99
N GLU A 129 3.85 4.78 18.43
CA GLU A 129 4.95 5.20 17.54
C GLU A 129 5.37 4.06 16.62
N ARG A 130 5.43 2.83 17.15
CA ARG A 130 5.79 1.65 16.36
C ARG A 130 4.72 1.35 15.30
N TYR A 131 3.45 1.43 15.65
CA TYR A 131 2.36 1.25 14.69
C TYR A 131 2.38 2.33 13.60
N SER A 132 2.61 3.59 13.98
CA SER A 132 2.73 4.71 13.04
C SER A 132 3.88 4.51 12.06
N PHE A 133 5.02 3.96 12.51
CA PHE A 133 6.10 3.55 11.62
C PHE A 133 5.68 2.43 10.66
N MET A 134 4.84 1.49 11.08
CA MET A 134 4.39 0.37 10.23
C MET A 134 3.39 0.79 9.15
N LEU A 135 2.76 1.96 9.27
CA LEU A 135 1.91 2.50 8.22
C LEU A 135 2.75 2.96 7.02
N PRO A 136 2.21 2.86 5.80
CA PRO A 136 2.88 3.37 4.61
C PRO A 136 2.94 4.91 4.68
N SER A 137 4.11 5.46 4.37
CA SER A 137 4.28 6.89 4.07
C SER A 137 3.45 7.30 2.84
N GLU A 138 3.24 8.60 2.66
CA GLU A 138 2.52 9.13 1.48
C GLU A 138 3.15 8.69 0.16
N LEU A 139 4.49 8.67 0.09
CA LEU A 139 5.21 8.12 -1.06
C LEU A 139 4.89 6.62 -1.24
N GLU A 140 4.94 5.81 -0.18
CA GLU A 140 4.63 4.38 -0.29
C GLU A 140 3.19 4.13 -0.69
N LYS A 141 2.22 4.89 -0.17
CA LYS A 141 0.82 4.87 -0.59
C LYS A 141 0.70 5.14 -2.09
N ALA A 142 1.36 6.17 -2.59
CA ALA A 142 1.37 6.51 -4.01
C ALA A 142 1.98 5.39 -4.87
N LEU A 143 3.07 4.76 -4.42
CA LEU A 143 3.71 3.65 -5.14
C LEU A 143 2.86 2.37 -5.15
N ILE A 144 2.16 2.06 -4.05
CA ILE A 144 1.18 0.96 -3.99
C ILE A 144 0.05 1.24 -4.97
N HIS A 145 -0.47 2.47 -4.99
CA HIS A 145 -1.52 2.88 -5.92
C HIS A 145 -1.06 2.76 -7.39
N ASN A 146 0.16 3.18 -7.71
CA ASN A 146 0.74 3.02 -9.04
C ASN A 146 0.75 1.56 -9.49
N ALA A 147 1.17 0.64 -8.62
CA ALA A 147 1.16 -0.79 -8.93
C ALA A 147 -0.25 -1.30 -9.24
N GLN A 148 -1.26 -0.88 -8.45
CA GLN A 148 -2.66 -1.23 -8.69
C GLN A 148 -3.17 -0.68 -10.04
N MET A 149 -2.87 0.59 -10.34
CA MET A 149 -3.28 1.22 -11.61
C MET A 149 -2.64 0.54 -12.82
N VAL A 150 -1.32 0.33 -12.79
CA VAL A 150 -0.59 -0.33 -13.89
C VAL A 150 -1.08 -1.76 -14.09
N TYR A 151 -1.29 -2.51 -13.01
CA TYR A 151 -1.90 -3.84 -13.07
C TYR A 151 -3.27 -3.78 -13.75
N ALA A 152 -4.11 -2.83 -13.36
CA ALA A 152 -5.45 -2.67 -13.93
C ALA A 152 -5.42 -2.26 -15.42
N LEU A 153 -4.43 -1.47 -15.85
CA LEU A 153 -4.19 -1.14 -17.26
C LEU A 153 -3.82 -2.40 -18.07
N ILE A 154 -2.87 -3.19 -17.58
CA ILE A 154 -2.46 -4.47 -18.20
C ILE A 154 -3.67 -5.40 -18.36
N HIS A 155 -4.49 -5.55 -17.30
CA HIS A 155 -5.67 -6.40 -17.32
C HIS A 155 -6.73 -5.95 -18.34
N ARG A 156 -6.82 -4.63 -18.57
CA ARG A 156 -7.67 -4.04 -19.61
C ARG A 156 -7.04 -4.11 -21.01
N GLY A 157 -5.86 -4.72 -21.16
CA GLY A 157 -5.14 -4.89 -22.42
C GLY A 157 -4.49 -3.63 -22.94
N ASP A 158 -4.09 -2.74 -22.04
CA ASP A 158 -3.31 -1.57 -22.37
C ASP A 158 -1.85 -1.95 -22.71
N HIS A 159 -1.28 -1.33 -23.73
CA HIS A 159 0.14 -1.47 -24.08
C HIS A 159 0.99 -0.50 -23.27
N ILE A 160 1.22 -0.81 -21.99
CA ILE A 160 1.87 0.08 -21.02
C ILE A 160 3.25 0.58 -21.44
N ASP A 161 3.93 -0.16 -22.32
CA ASP A 161 5.24 0.15 -22.89
C ASP A 161 5.20 1.24 -23.97
N ARG A 162 4.03 1.54 -24.55
CA ARG A 162 3.89 2.54 -25.60
C ARG A 162 3.84 3.96 -25.01
N PRO A 163 4.71 4.86 -25.49
CA PRO A 163 4.71 6.26 -25.08
C PRO A 163 3.37 6.97 -25.33
N ARG A 164 3.02 7.86 -24.41
CA ARG A 164 1.78 8.65 -24.38
C ARG A 164 1.97 9.85 -23.45
N ASN A 165 1.04 10.79 -23.51
CA ASN A 165 0.98 11.82 -22.47
C ASN A 165 0.56 11.19 -21.14
N VAL A 166 1.44 11.29 -20.16
CA VAL A 166 1.17 11.01 -18.76
C VAL A 166 0.94 12.34 -18.08
N TYR A 167 -0.25 12.52 -17.53
CA TYR A 167 -0.68 13.73 -16.84
C TYR A 167 -0.50 13.54 -15.34
N HIS A 168 -0.11 14.61 -14.65
CA HIS A 168 0.01 14.69 -13.19
C HIS A 168 -0.77 15.88 -12.66
N TRP A 169 -1.45 15.69 -11.54
CA TRP A 169 -2.23 16.72 -10.86
C TRP A 169 -1.57 17.06 -9.54
N LEU A 170 -1.27 18.35 -9.36
CA LEU A 170 -0.71 18.92 -8.14
C LEU A 170 -1.61 20.07 -7.69
N MET A 171 -1.71 20.31 -6.39
CA MET A 171 -2.50 21.41 -5.84
C MET A 171 -1.72 22.13 -4.76
N PHE A 172 -1.88 23.45 -4.69
CA PHE A 172 -1.11 24.34 -3.83
C PHE A 172 -2.01 25.26 -3.01
N LYS A 173 -1.50 25.66 -1.85
CA LYS A 173 -2.17 26.61 -0.94
C LYS A 173 -2.04 28.05 -1.42
N ARG A 174 -0.92 28.39 -2.06
CA ARG A 174 -0.59 29.75 -2.51
C ARG A 174 -0.30 29.77 -4.01
N PRO A 175 -0.59 30.89 -4.70
CA PRO A 175 -0.32 31.02 -6.12
C PRO A 175 1.18 31.09 -6.43
N ASP A 176 1.98 31.65 -5.51
CA ASP A 176 3.45 31.73 -5.65
C ASP A 176 4.08 30.34 -5.68
N ASP A 177 3.65 29.45 -4.77
CA ASP A 177 4.12 28.06 -4.67
C ASP A 177 3.76 27.27 -5.94
N CYS A 178 2.54 27.48 -6.47
CA CYS A 178 2.12 26.90 -7.74
C CYS A 178 2.99 27.38 -8.91
N SER A 179 3.33 28.67 -8.93
CA SER A 179 4.18 29.27 -9.97
C SER A 179 5.62 28.73 -9.90
N ALA A 180 6.19 28.62 -8.70
CA ALA A 180 7.49 27.98 -8.48
C ALA A 180 7.50 26.52 -8.94
N MET A 181 6.42 25.77 -8.69
CA MET A 181 6.29 24.40 -9.21
C MET A 181 6.23 24.36 -10.74
N LYS A 182 5.56 25.31 -11.40
CA LYS A 182 5.52 25.38 -12.88
C LYS A 182 6.93 25.50 -13.46
N GLU A 183 7.72 26.45 -12.95
CA GLU A 183 9.11 26.65 -13.39
C GLU A 183 9.96 25.38 -13.17
N THR A 184 9.83 24.76 -12.00
CA THR A 184 10.53 23.51 -11.67
C THR A 184 10.12 22.37 -12.61
N ALA A 185 8.82 22.21 -12.88
CA ALA A 185 8.30 21.17 -13.76
C ALA A 185 8.80 21.33 -15.19
N GLU A 186 8.87 22.57 -15.71
CA GLU A 186 9.41 22.85 -17.05
C GLU A 186 10.90 22.50 -17.15
N GLN A 187 11.69 22.82 -16.13
CA GLN A 187 13.12 22.45 -16.06
C GLN A 187 13.32 20.92 -16.04
N LEU A 188 12.39 20.17 -15.44
CA LEU A 188 12.35 18.71 -15.44
C LEU A 188 11.78 18.11 -16.73
N GLY A 189 11.43 18.95 -17.72
CA GLY A 189 10.94 18.52 -19.04
C GLY A 189 9.46 18.16 -19.07
N TYR A 190 8.66 18.60 -18.09
CA TYR A 190 7.21 18.52 -18.15
C TYR A 190 6.62 19.71 -18.91
N ARG A 191 5.47 19.50 -19.54
CA ARG A 191 4.66 20.52 -20.19
C ARG A 191 3.54 20.96 -19.25
N ILE A 192 3.30 22.26 -19.13
CA ILE A 192 2.16 22.80 -18.38
C ILE A 192 0.87 22.64 -19.21
N GLU A 193 -0.21 22.17 -18.58
CA GLU A 193 -1.50 21.87 -19.23
C GLU A 193 -2.61 22.78 -18.67
N ASP A 194 -2.47 24.11 -18.77
CA ASP A 194 -3.42 25.05 -18.17
C ASP A 194 -4.89 24.82 -18.59
N ALA A 195 -5.14 24.35 -19.82
CA ALA A 195 -6.47 24.02 -20.32
C ALA A 195 -7.13 22.79 -19.64
N ARG A 196 -6.38 22.03 -18.84
CA ARG A 196 -6.85 20.84 -18.11
C ARG A 196 -7.00 21.07 -16.62
N THR A 197 -6.69 22.27 -16.12
CA THR A 197 -6.84 22.61 -14.71
C THR A 197 -8.33 22.71 -14.37
N PRO A 198 -8.89 21.72 -13.63
CA PRO A 198 -10.30 21.76 -13.27
C PRO A 198 -10.56 22.87 -12.23
N PRO A 199 -11.82 23.31 -12.07
CA PRO A 199 -12.22 24.03 -10.87
C PRO A 199 -11.86 23.20 -9.63
N VAL A 200 -11.30 23.85 -8.62
CA VAL A 200 -10.83 23.15 -7.43
C VAL A 200 -11.92 23.14 -6.36
N ASP A 201 -12.46 21.95 -6.08
CA ASP A 201 -13.44 21.71 -5.00
C ASP A 201 -12.75 21.42 -3.65
N ARG A 202 -11.49 21.86 -3.47
CA ARG A 202 -10.71 21.78 -2.23
C ARG A 202 -10.30 23.18 -1.77
N PRO A 203 -11.08 23.83 -0.87
CA PRO A 203 -10.78 25.17 -0.37
C PRO A 203 -9.39 25.29 0.26
N GLU A 204 -8.85 24.19 0.81
CA GLU A 204 -7.53 24.13 1.43
C GLU A 204 -6.37 24.18 0.41
N PHE A 205 -6.60 23.81 -0.86
CA PHE A 205 -5.60 23.83 -1.92
C PHE A 205 -6.19 24.44 -3.21
N PRO A 206 -6.53 25.74 -3.23
CA PRO A 206 -7.34 26.33 -4.30
C PRO A 206 -6.61 26.47 -5.65
N TYR A 207 -5.30 26.25 -5.70
CA TYR A 207 -4.49 26.42 -6.91
C TYR A 207 -4.08 25.06 -7.47
N ALA A 208 -4.78 24.57 -8.49
CA ALA A 208 -4.41 23.35 -9.20
C ALA A 208 -3.41 23.60 -10.33
N LEU A 209 -2.54 22.64 -10.53
CA LEU A 209 -1.57 22.56 -11.60
C LEU A 209 -1.67 21.18 -12.26
N VAL A 210 -1.87 21.18 -13.58
CA VAL A 210 -1.76 19.97 -14.39
C VAL A 210 -0.53 20.07 -15.26
N ILE A 211 0.33 19.06 -15.17
CA ILE A 211 1.52 18.93 -16.02
C ILE A 211 1.46 17.61 -16.77
N SER A 212 2.20 17.50 -17.87
CA SER A 212 2.33 16.24 -18.60
C SER A 212 3.72 15.98 -19.12
N ARG A 213 4.05 14.69 -19.32
CA ARG A 213 5.27 14.26 -20.00
C ARG A 213 4.95 13.16 -20.99
N TRP A 214 5.63 13.16 -22.13
CA TRP A 214 5.52 12.08 -23.10
C TRP A 214 6.39 10.90 -22.66
N ASP A 215 5.74 9.88 -22.09
CA ASP A 215 6.44 8.75 -21.50
C ASP A 215 5.59 7.47 -21.58
N ASN A 216 6.16 6.33 -21.22
CA ASN A 216 5.42 5.10 -21.06
C ASN A 216 4.76 5.04 -19.65
N VAL A 217 3.89 4.06 -19.42
CA VAL A 217 3.20 3.88 -18.11
C VAL A 217 3.59 2.56 -17.44
N ARG A 218 4.83 2.10 -17.68
CA ARG A 218 5.40 0.99 -16.92
C ARG A 218 5.62 1.43 -15.49
N LEU A 219 5.57 0.46 -14.57
CA LEU A 219 5.59 0.72 -13.13
C LEU A 219 6.85 1.49 -12.70
N GLU A 220 8.00 1.11 -13.25
CA GLU A 220 9.29 1.77 -13.06
C GLU A 220 9.26 3.26 -13.44
N THR A 221 8.64 3.60 -14.57
CA THR A 221 8.55 4.97 -15.08
C THR A 221 7.63 5.83 -14.22
N VAL A 222 6.41 5.38 -13.93
CA VAL A 222 5.46 6.15 -13.12
C VAL A 222 5.94 6.28 -11.67
N ASN A 223 6.62 5.26 -11.14
CA ASN A 223 7.24 5.34 -9.82
C ASN A 223 8.38 6.35 -9.78
N ALA A 224 9.19 6.45 -10.83
CA ALA A 224 10.24 7.47 -10.93
C ALA A 224 9.65 8.89 -10.96
N GLN A 225 8.59 9.10 -11.77
CA GLN A 225 7.89 10.39 -11.84
C GLN A 225 7.27 10.79 -10.49
N VAL A 226 6.61 9.86 -9.79
CA VAL A 226 6.04 10.15 -8.46
C VAL A 226 7.14 10.44 -7.43
N ARG A 227 8.27 9.71 -7.46
CA ARG A 227 9.41 9.99 -6.57
C ARG A 227 10.07 11.35 -6.82
N GLU A 228 9.95 11.87 -8.04
CA GLU A 228 10.44 13.18 -8.43
C GLU A 228 9.46 14.29 -8.01
N LEU A 229 8.17 14.14 -8.34
CA LEU A 229 7.17 15.20 -8.18
C LEU A 229 6.63 15.34 -6.75
N LEU A 230 6.45 14.23 -6.03
CA LEU A 230 5.80 14.25 -4.72
C LEU A 230 6.59 15.04 -3.67
N PRO A 231 7.93 14.86 -3.52
CA PRO A 231 8.71 15.66 -2.58
C PRO A 231 8.72 17.16 -2.94
N LEU A 232 8.83 17.49 -4.23
CA LEU A 232 8.83 18.89 -4.69
C LEU A 232 7.51 19.59 -4.38
N ALA A 233 6.38 18.88 -4.52
CA ALA A 233 5.08 19.41 -4.15
C ALA A 233 4.99 19.67 -2.64
N ASP A 234 5.46 18.73 -1.82
CA ASP A 234 5.46 18.82 -0.35
C ASP A 234 6.35 19.97 0.15
N GLU A 235 7.55 20.13 -0.42
CA GLU A 235 8.48 21.23 -0.12
C GLU A 235 7.87 22.61 -0.39
N LEU A 236 7.02 22.72 -1.41
CA LEU A 236 6.28 23.93 -1.78
C LEU A 236 4.92 24.03 -1.07
N GLY A 237 4.67 23.24 -0.02
CA GLY A 237 3.43 23.26 0.76
C GLY A 237 2.18 22.84 -0.03
N GLY A 238 2.38 22.19 -1.17
CA GLY A 238 1.35 21.60 -2.01
C GLY A 238 1.13 20.12 -1.74
N THR A 239 0.29 19.50 -2.56
CA THR A 239 -0.02 18.07 -2.50
C THR A 239 -0.11 17.49 -3.90
N TYR A 240 0.32 16.24 -4.03
CA TYR A 240 0.25 15.47 -5.25
C TYR A 240 -1.00 14.60 -5.24
N ASP A 241 -1.93 14.84 -6.18
CA ASP A 241 -3.23 14.15 -6.19
C ASP A 241 -3.18 12.81 -6.95
N GLY A 242 -2.35 12.73 -7.99
CA GLY A 242 -2.21 11.52 -8.77
C GLY A 242 -1.74 11.74 -10.20
N TRP A 243 -1.79 10.66 -10.98
CA TRP A 243 -1.46 10.66 -12.40
C TRP A 243 -2.49 9.91 -13.22
N GLY A 244 -2.42 10.08 -14.54
CA GLY A 244 -3.39 9.52 -15.46
C GLY A 244 -2.90 9.57 -16.89
N SER A 245 -3.43 8.67 -17.71
CA SER A 245 -3.10 8.64 -19.14
C SER A 245 -4.24 8.04 -19.95
N MET A 246 -4.25 8.31 -21.25
CA MET A 246 -5.16 7.63 -22.16
C MET A 246 -4.67 6.21 -22.45
N MET A 247 -5.58 5.23 -22.44
CA MET A 247 -5.24 3.85 -22.80
C MET A 247 -4.83 3.72 -24.27
N ARG A 248 -3.76 2.97 -24.51
CA ARG A 248 -3.29 2.48 -25.81
C ARG A 248 -3.67 1.00 -25.94
N GLN A 249 -4.89 0.75 -26.44
CA GLN A 249 -5.33 -0.61 -26.81
C GLN A 249 -5.11 -0.88 -28.30
N SER A 250 -4.86 -2.15 -28.66
CA SER A 250 -4.85 -2.60 -30.06
C SER A 250 -6.23 -2.40 -30.72
N PHE A 251 -6.23 -1.91 -31.97
CA PHE A 251 -7.44 -1.68 -32.78
C PHE A 251 -8.30 -2.94 -32.95
N LEU A 252 -7.68 -4.13 -33.02
CA LEU A 252 -8.38 -5.41 -33.13
C LEU A 252 -9.24 -5.72 -31.89
N ARG A 253 -8.81 -5.29 -30.71
CA ARG A 253 -9.54 -5.52 -29.44
C ARG A 253 -10.69 -4.52 -29.25
N LYS A 254 -10.53 -3.27 -29.71
CA LYS A 254 -11.63 -2.29 -29.75
C LYS A 254 -12.75 -2.75 -30.68
N GLY A 255 -12.40 -3.31 -31.84
CA GLY A 255 -13.35 -3.93 -32.77
C GLY A 255 -14.08 -5.12 -32.15
N TYR A 256 -13.35 -6.04 -31.50
CA TYR A 256 -13.93 -7.21 -30.84
C TYR A 256 -14.87 -6.84 -29.67
N LEU A 257 -14.50 -5.87 -28.83
CA LEU A 257 -15.38 -5.37 -27.75
C LEU A 257 -16.60 -4.62 -28.28
N GLY A 258 -16.47 -3.89 -29.40
CA GLY A 258 -17.59 -3.25 -30.10
C GLY A 258 -18.58 -4.30 -30.64
N ILE A 259 -18.06 -5.34 -31.29
CA ILE A 259 -18.86 -6.46 -31.82
C ILE A 259 -19.54 -7.24 -30.67
N GLN A 260 -18.85 -7.51 -29.55
CA GLN A 260 -19.47 -8.16 -28.39
C GLN A 260 -20.56 -7.31 -27.72
N ARG A 261 -20.39 -5.98 -27.62
CA ARG A 261 -21.44 -5.08 -27.12
C ARG A 261 -22.65 -5.06 -28.05
N MET A 262 -22.43 -5.04 -29.37
CA MET A 262 -23.48 -5.10 -30.38
C MET A 262 -24.22 -6.45 -30.36
N LEU A 263 -23.50 -7.56 -30.20
CA LEU A 263 -24.11 -8.89 -30.08
C LEU A 263 -24.93 -9.05 -28.78
N ARG A 264 -24.50 -8.42 -27.67
CA ARG A 264 -25.27 -8.39 -26.42
C ARG A 264 -26.52 -7.51 -26.50
N SER A 265 -26.47 -6.36 -27.19
CA SER A 265 -27.67 -5.54 -27.41
C SER A 265 -28.66 -6.24 -28.36
N VAL A 266 -28.18 -6.92 -29.40
CA VAL A 266 -29.01 -7.73 -30.31
C VAL A 266 -29.59 -8.97 -29.60
N GLY A 267 -28.83 -9.61 -28.70
CA GLY A 267 -29.32 -10.73 -27.89
C GLY A 267 -30.39 -10.36 -26.85
N LEU A 268 -30.40 -9.11 -26.37
CA LEU A 268 -31.46 -8.55 -25.52
C LEU A 268 -32.72 -8.19 -26.32
N VAL A 269 -32.59 -7.80 -27.59
CA VAL A 269 -33.73 -7.51 -28.47
C VAL A 269 -34.43 -8.80 -28.92
N ARG A 270 -33.69 -9.86 -29.25
CA ARG A 270 -34.29 -11.16 -29.67
C ARG A 270 -35.10 -11.88 -28.58
N ARG A 271 -34.90 -11.55 -27.30
CA ARG A 271 -35.67 -12.14 -26.18
C ARG A 271 -37.01 -11.44 -25.91
N ARG A 272 -37.31 -10.32 -26.58
CA ARG A 272 -38.59 -9.60 -26.45
C ARG A 272 -39.62 -9.92 -27.53
N GLU A 273 -39.24 -10.59 -28.62
CA GLU A 273 -40.17 -10.90 -29.72
C GLU A 273 -40.78 -12.32 -29.65
N THR A 274 -40.32 -13.18 -28.75
CA THR A 274 -40.85 -14.57 -28.62
C THR A 274 -41.97 -14.73 -27.59
N ASN A 275 -42.54 -13.63 -27.08
CA ASN A 275 -43.64 -13.63 -26.09
C ASN A 275 -44.82 -12.75 -26.54
N ARG A 276 -45.19 -12.82 -27.83
CA ARG A 276 -46.35 -12.10 -28.35
C ARG A 276 -47.01 -12.80 -29.55
N GLU A 277 -47.24 -14.11 -29.44
CA GLU A 277 -48.30 -14.79 -30.21
C GLU A 277 -49.06 -15.74 -29.26
N MET A 278 -50.09 -15.16 -28.66
CA MET A 278 -51.32 -15.77 -28.13
C MET A 278 -52.43 -14.78 -28.50
#